data_AF-A0A4Y1VHH8-F1
#
_entry.id   AF-A0A4Y1VHH8-F1
#
_cell.length_a   1.000
_cell.length_b   1.000
_cell.length_c   1.000
_cell.angle_alpha   90.00
_cell.angle_beta   90.00
_cell.angle_gamma   90.00
#
_symmetry.space_group_name_H-M   'P 1'
#
loop_
_entity.id
_entity.type
_entity.pdbx_description
1 polymer ?
#
loop_
_entity_poly.entity_id
_entity_poly.type
_entity_poly.pdbx_seq_one_letter_code
_entity_poly.pdbx_strand_id
1 'polypeptide(L)'
;MNQNKSNVPVSVAEEPDELSYYRLTLLSFLRESHPDLADDESFVATRSEQAAEAFSAAVRSGLTYDDAAQQANALLFQGLHFSPLDTLVTVLWNEFAAEVPEGSARSVALQLLPECRKVFAGYTLSDDFMFSPEFGQLYDELTGTVVIWLEENGL
;
A
#
# COMPACT_ATOMS: atom_id res chain seq x y z
N MET A 1 -11.46 -39.99 -33.96
CA MET A 1 -10.10 -39.78 -33.45
C MET A 1 -9.51 -38.60 -34.21
N ASN A 2 -9.08 -37.56 -33.48
CA ASN A 2 -8.04 -36.58 -33.86
C ASN A 2 -8.36 -35.59 -35.01
N GLN A 3 -8.17 -34.28 -34.89
CA GLN A 3 -7.71 -33.38 -33.83
C GLN A 3 -8.42 -32.04 -34.05
N ASN A 4 -8.91 -31.43 -32.96
CA ASN A 4 -9.57 -30.13 -32.98
C ASN A 4 -8.55 -29.03 -33.22
N LYS A 5 -8.99 -27.98 -33.90
CA LYS A 5 -8.22 -26.88 -34.48
C LYS A 5 -7.36 -26.17 -33.43
N SER A 6 -6.04 -26.15 -33.65
CA SER A 6 -5.21 -25.02 -33.23
C SER A 6 -5.65 -23.80 -34.01
N ASN A 7 -6.25 -22.81 -33.33
CA ASN A 7 -6.25 -21.44 -33.80
C ASN A 7 -6.59 -20.50 -32.63
N VAL A 8 -5.58 -20.14 -31.85
CA VAL A 8 -5.65 -18.92 -31.03
C VAL A 8 -4.62 -17.97 -31.62
N PRO A 9 -5.03 -16.90 -32.32
CA PRO A 9 -4.18 -15.74 -32.46
C PRO A 9 -4.38 -14.91 -31.18
N VAL A 10 -3.47 -15.01 -30.21
CA VAL A 10 -3.38 -14.00 -29.15
C VAL A 10 -2.78 -12.76 -29.80
N SER A 11 -3.65 -11.81 -30.11
CA SER A 11 -3.28 -10.48 -30.56
C SER A 11 -2.58 -9.74 -29.43
N VAL A 12 -1.38 -9.23 -29.74
CA VAL A 12 -0.48 -8.41 -28.92
C VAL A 12 -1.11 -7.04 -28.59
N ALA A 13 -2.19 -7.04 -27.81
CA ALA A 13 -2.93 -5.82 -27.43
C ALA A 13 -3.37 -5.79 -25.95
N GLU A 14 -2.70 -6.54 -25.07
CA GLU A 14 -3.00 -6.55 -23.62
C GLU A 14 -2.34 -5.38 -22.86
N GLU A 15 -1.43 -4.62 -23.46
CA GLU A 15 -0.71 -3.53 -22.77
C GLU A 15 -1.59 -2.38 -22.23
N PRO A 16 -2.58 -1.82 -22.96
CA PRO A 16 -3.38 -0.71 -22.45
C PRO A 16 -4.39 -1.13 -21.35
N ASP A 17 -4.88 -2.37 -21.40
CA ASP A 17 -5.84 -2.88 -20.42
C ASP A 17 -5.13 -3.21 -19.09
N GLU A 18 -3.94 -3.81 -19.15
CA GLU A 18 -3.14 -4.12 -17.97
C GLU A 18 -2.63 -2.85 -17.27
N LEU A 19 -2.14 -1.85 -18.02
CA LEU A 19 -1.77 -0.56 -17.42
C LEU A 19 -2.95 0.09 -16.69
N SER A 20 -4.14 0.05 -17.31
CA SER A 20 -5.36 0.57 -16.69
C SER A 20 -5.72 -0.20 -15.42
N TYR A 21 -5.60 -1.53 -15.44
CA TYR A 21 -5.82 -2.40 -14.28
C TYR A 21 -4.85 -2.09 -13.12
N TYR A 22 -3.54 -2.07 -13.37
CA TYR A 22 -2.54 -1.81 -12.34
C TYR A 22 -2.65 -0.39 -11.77
N ARG A 23 -2.95 0.61 -12.61
CA ARG A 23 -3.16 1.98 -12.14
C ARG A 23 -4.37 2.10 -11.22
N LEU A 24 -5.51 1.51 -11.60
CA LEU A 24 -6.74 1.53 -10.79
C LEU A 24 -6.53 0.80 -9.47
N THR A 25 -5.87 -0.36 -9.51
CA THR A 25 -5.56 -1.19 -8.35
C THR A 25 -4.67 -0.43 -7.37
N LEU A 26 -3.58 0.17 -7.85
CA LEU A 26 -2.68 0.98 -7.04
C LEU A 26 -3.39 2.19 -6.43
N LEU A 27 -4.16 2.95 -7.22
CA LEU A 27 -4.89 4.11 -6.72
C LEU A 27 -5.89 3.75 -5.61
N SER A 28 -6.60 2.63 -5.76
CA SER A 28 -7.52 2.15 -4.73
C SER A 28 -6.76 1.88 -3.42
N PHE A 29 -5.66 1.16 -3.51
CA PHE A 29 -4.82 0.80 -2.37
C PHE A 29 -4.20 2.04 -1.69
N LEU A 30 -3.61 2.96 -2.47
CA LEU A 30 -2.99 4.15 -1.92
C LEU A 30 -4.00 5.08 -1.25
N ARG A 31 -5.22 5.22 -1.79
CA ARG A 31 -6.25 6.08 -1.14
C ARG A 31 -6.66 5.58 0.23
N GLU A 32 -6.58 4.27 0.45
CA GLU A 32 -6.91 3.65 1.73
C GLU A 32 -5.79 3.86 2.74
N SER A 33 -4.56 3.48 2.38
CA SER A 33 -3.43 3.36 3.31
C SER A 33 -2.34 4.43 3.16
N HIS A 34 -2.18 5.03 1.98
CA HIS A 34 -1.08 5.95 1.64
C HIS A 34 -1.57 7.19 0.87
N PRO A 35 -2.47 8.00 1.46
CA PRO A 35 -3.15 9.08 0.73
C PRO A 35 -2.17 10.10 0.13
N ASP A 36 -1.05 10.40 0.81
CA ASP A 36 0.00 11.29 0.29
C ASP A 36 0.59 10.79 -1.05
N LEU A 37 0.72 9.48 -1.22
CA LEU A 37 1.22 8.86 -2.47
C LEU A 37 0.12 8.72 -3.53
N ALA A 38 -1.15 8.65 -3.11
CA ALA A 38 -2.29 8.59 -4.05
C ALA A 38 -2.41 9.88 -4.87
N ASP A 39 -2.01 11.02 -4.29
CA ASP A 39 -2.00 12.33 -4.93
C ASP A 39 -0.73 12.58 -5.76
N ASP A 40 0.30 11.74 -5.63
CA ASP A 40 1.50 11.79 -6.47
C ASP A 40 1.27 11.08 -7.81
N GLU A 41 0.82 11.85 -8.81
CA GLU A 41 0.56 11.34 -10.16
C GLU A 41 1.79 10.67 -10.80
N SER A 42 3.00 11.17 -10.51
CA SER A 42 4.24 10.65 -11.06
C SER A 42 4.58 9.29 -10.45
N PHE A 43 4.43 9.15 -9.13
CA PHE A 43 4.58 7.88 -8.44
C PHE A 43 3.59 6.84 -8.98
N VAL A 44 2.30 7.19 -9.03
CA VAL A 44 1.24 6.30 -9.51
C VAL A 44 1.50 5.87 -10.96
N ALA A 45 1.82 6.82 -11.85
CA ALA A 45 2.09 6.52 -13.25
C ALA A 45 3.28 5.56 -13.38
N THR A 46 4.44 5.93 -12.82
CA THR A 46 5.67 5.15 -12.89
C THR A 46 5.47 3.74 -12.33
N ARG A 47 4.84 3.62 -11.15
CA ARG A 47 4.64 2.34 -10.49
C ARG A 47 3.69 1.42 -11.27
N SER A 48 2.59 1.98 -11.79
CA SER A 48 1.63 1.21 -12.60
C SER A 48 2.21 0.75 -13.93
N GLU A 49 3.04 1.57 -14.58
CA GLU A 49 3.74 1.22 -15.82
C GLU A 49 4.77 0.12 -15.59
N GLN A 50 5.57 0.22 -14.52
CA GLN A 50 6.53 -0.83 -14.17
C GLN A 50 5.84 -2.18 -13.91
N ALA A 51 4.68 -2.18 -13.25
CA ALA A 51 3.93 -3.41 -13.01
C ALA A 51 3.37 -4.00 -14.31
N ALA A 52 2.79 -3.17 -15.19
CA ALA A 52 2.28 -3.60 -16.50
C ALA A 52 3.40 -4.14 -17.41
N GLU A 53 4.58 -3.51 -17.38
CA GLU A 53 5.76 -3.97 -18.12
C GLU A 53 6.26 -5.30 -17.56
N ALA A 54 6.34 -5.44 -16.23
CA ALA A 54 6.75 -6.68 -15.57
C ALA A 54 5.81 -7.83 -15.92
N PHE A 55 4.50 -7.59 -15.89
CA PHE A 55 3.48 -8.55 -16.33
C PHE A 55 3.73 -8.98 -17.78
N SER A 56 3.85 -8.01 -18.69
CA SER A 56 4.04 -8.28 -20.12
C SER A 56 5.34 -9.03 -20.40
N ALA A 57 6.43 -8.69 -19.68
CA ALA A 57 7.70 -9.38 -19.78
C ALA A 57 7.61 -10.84 -19.28
N ALA A 58 6.92 -11.07 -18.16
CA ALA A 58 6.68 -12.40 -17.61
C ALA A 58 5.90 -13.28 -18.60
N VAL A 59 4.79 -12.79 -19.14
CA VAL A 59 4.00 -13.51 -20.16
C VAL A 59 4.85 -13.82 -21.40
N ARG A 60 5.64 -12.85 -21.90
CA ARG A 60 6.55 -13.06 -23.04
C ARG A 60 7.62 -14.12 -22.77
N SER A 61 8.04 -14.27 -21.52
CA SER A 61 9.00 -15.30 -21.10
C SER A 61 8.37 -16.69 -20.88
N GLY A 62 7.05 -16.82 -21.04
CA GLY A 62 6.33 -18.09 -20.97
C GLY A 62 5.76 -18.43 -19.59
N LEU A 63 5.72 -17.47 -18.65
CA LEU A 63 5.02 -17.66 -17.38
C LEU A 63 3.51 -17.78 -17.60
N THR A 64 2.85 -18.42 -16.65
CA THR A 64 1.38 -18.42 -16.62
C THR A 64 0.87 -17.01 -16.31
N TYR A 65 -0.39 -16.74 -16.67
CA TYR A 65 -1.03 -15.46 -16.34
C TYR A 65 -0.98 -15.18 -14.83
N ASP A 66 -1.27 -16.19 -13.99
CA ASP A 66 -1.26 -16.07 -12.53
C ASP A 66 0.14 -15.73 -12.00
N ASP A 67 1.19 -16.43 -12.47
CA ASP A 67 2.58 -16.14 -12.06
C ASP A 67 3.03 -14.74 -12.50
N ALA A 68 2.66 -14.33 -13.72
CA ALA A 68 2.94 -13.00 -14.24
C ALA A 68 2.24 -11.91 -13.41
N ALA A 69 0.96 -12.11 -13.06
CA ALA A 69 0.18 -11.19 -12.24
C ALA A 69 0.74 -11.11 -10.81
N GLN A 70 1.17 -12.23 -10.23
CA GLN A 70 1.82 -12.25 -8.92
C GLN A 70 3.12 -11.43 -8.94
N GLN A 71 3.96 -11.61 -9.97
CA GLN A 71 5.20 -10.85 -10.10
C GLN A 71 4.95 -9.35 -10.27
N ALA A 72 3.97 -8.98 -11.10
CA ALA A 72 3.59 -7.59 -11.30
C ALA A 72 3.02 -6.94 -10.03
N ASN A 73 2.16 -7.64 -9.30
CA ASN A 73 1.61 -7.17 -8.03
C ASN A 73 2.68 -7.01 -6.95
N ALA A 74 3.66 -7.93 -6.89
CA ALA A 74 4.79 -7.79 -5.98
C ALA A 74 5.57 -6.50 -6.23
N LEU A 75 5.75 -6.12 -7.50
CA LEU A 75 6.36 -4.85 -7.86
C LEU A 75 5.43 -3.66 -7.56
N LEU A 76 4.14 -3.80 -7.87
CA LEU A 76 3.13 -2.75 -7.68
C LEU A 76 3.11 -2.27 -6.22
N PHE A 77 3.10 -3.21 -5.27
CA PHE A 77 2.97 -2.94 -3.84
C PHE A 77 4.31 -2.89 -3.08
N GLN A 78 5.44 -3.05 -3.77
CA GLN A 78 6.75 -3.04 -3.15
C GLN A 78 7.00 -1.74 -2.35
N GLY A 79 7.40 -1.90 -1.10
CA GLY A 79 7.68 -0.79 -0.17
C GLY A 79 6.42 -0.09 0.35
N LEU A 80 5.23 -0.66 0.13
CA LEU A 80 3.95 -0.08 0.54
C LEU A 80 3.18 -0.96 1.55
N HIS A 81 3.70 -2.13 1.95
CA HIS A 81 2.99 -3.00 2.89
C HIS A 81 2.93 -2.40 4.29
N PHE A 82 3.99 -1.69 4.72
CA PHE A 82 3.95 -0.93 5.95
C PHE A 82 3.32 0.44 5.73
N SER A 83 2.19 0.70 6.37
CA SER A 83 1.47 1.96 6.31
C SER A 83 1.56 2.73 7.63
N PRO A 84 2.17 3.92 7.65
CA PRO A 84 2.13 4.82 8.80
C PRO A 84 0.70 5.18 9.24
N LEU A 85 -0.21 5.38 8.28
CA LEU A 85 -1.61 5.71 8.56
C LEU A 85 -2.32 4.54 9.25
N ASP A 86 -2.18 3.33 8.72
CA ASP A 86 -2.86 2.14 9.27
C ASP A 86 -2.28 1.76 10.64
N THR A 87 -0.99 2.01 10.84
CA THR A 87 -0.33 1.85 12.15
C THR A 87 -0.94 2.82 13.16
N LEU A 88 -1.16 4.08 12.81
CA LEU A 88 -1.82 5.05 13.68
C LEU A 88 -3.28 4.68 13.98
N VAL A 89 -4.02 4.20 12.98
CA VAL A 89 -5.39 3.68 13.18
C VAL A 89 -5.38 2.53 14.18
N THR A 90 -4.42 1.62 14.05
CA THR A 90 -4.25 0.48 14.96
C THR A 90 -3.93 0.94 16.39
N VAL A 91 -3.01 1.88 16.56
CA VAL A 91 -2.69 2.49 17.87
C VAL A 91 -3.95 3.11 18.49
N LEU A 92 -4.71 3.88 17.73
CA LEU A 92 -5.95 4.51 18.20
C LEU A 92 -6.98 3.49 18.66
N TRP A 93 -7.16 2.40 17.91
CA TRP A 93 -8.11 1.34 18.26
C TRP A 93 -7.68 0.54 19.49
N ASN A 94 -6.39 0.28 19.66
CA ASN A 94 -5.92 -0.57 20.75
C ASN A 94 -5.75 0.20 22.05
N GLU A 95 -5.21 1.42 21.98
CA GLU A 95 -4.79 2.17 23.16
C GLU A 95 -5.77 3.30 23.54
N PHE A 96 -6.57 3.78 22.59
CA PHE A 96 -7.38 5.01 22.76
C PHE A 96 -8.86 4.81 22.38
N ALA A 97 -9.39 3.59 22.47
CA ALA A 97 -10.78 3.31 22.09
C ALA A 97 -11.83 4.02 22.97
N ALA A 98 -11.45 4.47 24.18
CA ALA A 98 -12.34 5.20 25.07
C ALA A 98 -12.46 6.69 24.69
N GLU A 99 -11.39 7.25 24.15
CA GLU A 99 -11.23 8.65 23.76
C GLU A 99 -11.63 8.85 22.29
N VAL A 100 -11.26 7.91 21.42
CA VAL A 100 -11.44 7.99 19.98
C VAL A 100 -12.34 6.84 19.50
N PRO A 101 -13.61 7.14 19.15
CA PRO A 101 -14.51 6.15 18.56
C PRO A 101 -13.94 5.53 17.28
N GLU A 102 -14.18 4.23 17.08
CA GLU A 102 -13.68 3.46 15.94
C GLU A 102 -13.96 4.14 14.59
N GLY A 103 -15.18 4.64 14.40
CA GLY A 103 -15.61 5.32 13.17
C GLY A 103 -14.89 6.65 12.88
N SER A 104 -14.24 7.24 13.88
CA SER A 104 -13.43 8.47 13.74
C SER A 104 -11.93 8.20 13.68
N ALA A 105 -11.45 6.99 14.03
CA ALA A 105 -10.03 6.68 14.17
C ALA A 105 -9.22 7.04 12.91
N ARG A 106 -9.73 6.70 11.72
CA ARG A 106 -9.06 7.08 10.45
C ARG A 106 -8.92 8.59 10.29
N SER A 107 -9.98 9.35 10.61
CA SER A 107 -9.96 10.81 10.50
C SER A 107 -9.01 11.48 11.50
N VAL A 108 -8.86 10.88 12.68
CA VAL A 108 -7.91 11.33 13.71
C VAL A 108 -6.49 10.93 13.32
N ALA A 109 -6.27 9.71 12.82
CA ALA A 109 -4.97 9.25 12.33
C ALA A 109 -4.44 10.14 11.19
N LEU A 110 -5.29 10.61 10.28
CA LEU A 110 -4.91 11.56 9.23
C LEU A 110 -4.43 12.91 9.80
N GLN A 111 -5.01 13.37 10.92
CA GLN A 111 -4.59 14.61 11.59
C GLN A 111 -3.30 14.41 12.41
N LEU A 112 -3.07 13.21 12.94
CA LEU A 112 -1.85 12.83 13.68
C LEU A 112 -0.65 12.59 12.76
N LEU A 113 -0.88 12.12 11.52
CA LEU A 113 0.19 11.72 10.60
C LEU A 113 1.28 12.80 10.41
N PRO A 114 0.95 14.11 10.26
CA PRO A 114 1.95 15.17 10.22
C PRO A 114 2.78 15.31 11.50
N GLU A 115 2.16 15.13 12.67
CA GLU A 115 2.81 15.26 13.99
C GLU A 115 3.76 14.08 14.25
N CYS A 116 3.36 12.88 13.85
CA CYS A 116 4.15 11.66 13.99
C CYS A 116 5.25 11.51 12.93
N ARG A 117 5.32 12.42 11.94
CA ARG A 117 6.28 12.33 10.82
C ARG A 117 7.73 12.26 11.29
N LYS A 118 8.08 12.95 12.39
CA LYS A 118 9.43 12.90 12.98
C LYS A 118 9.73 11.55 13.63
N VAL A 119 8.74 10.93 14.27
CA VAL A 119 8.87 9.60 14.88
C VAL A 119 9.13 8.58 13.78
N PHE A 120 8.28 8.53 12.74
CA PHE A 120 8.49 7.62 11.60
C PHE A 120 9.84 7.81 10.91
N ALA A 121 10.33 9.05 10.77
CA ALA A 121 11.63 9.35 10.17
C ALA A 121 12.83 8.80 10.96
N GLY A 122 12.64 8.42 12.23
CA GLY A 122 13.66 7.74 13.04
C GLY A 122 13.89 6.28 12.66
N TYR A 123 13.01 5.70 11.83
CA TYR A 123 13.04 4.28 11.49
C TYR A 123 13.29 4.06 10.00
N THR A 124 13.94 2.94 9.69
CA THR A 124 14.03 2.45 8.30
C THR A 124 12.85 1.54 8.03
N LEU A 125 11.74 2.13 7.60
CA LEU A 125 10.50 1.40 7.31
C LEU A 125 10.68 0.52 6.06
N SER A 126 10.19 -0.70 6.14
CA SER A 126 10.20 -1.72 5.09
C SER A 126 8.88 -2.48 5.10
N ASP A 127 8.63 -3.29 4.07
CA ASP A 127 7.39 -4.07 3.97
C ASP A 127 7.16 -5.01 5.16
N ASP A 128 8.24 -5.55 5.73
CA ASP A 128 8.19 -6.46 6.88
C ASP A 128 8.39 -5.75 8.21
N PHE A 129 8.41 -4.41 8.24
CA PHE A 129 8.78 -3.64 9.42
C PHE A 129 7.90 -3.96 10.63
N MET A 130 6.62 -4.27 10.43
CA MET A 130 5.71 -4.66 11.53
C MET A 130 6.14 -5.93 12.28
N PHE A 131 6.99 -6.76 11.66
CA PHE A 131 7.54 -7.98 12.26
C PHE A 131 8.97 -7.77 12.80
N SER A 132 9.51 -6.56 12.66
CA SER A 132 10.84 -6.22 13.13
C SER A 132 10.87 -6.01 14.66
N PRO A 133 12.01 -6.22 15.32
CA PRO A 133 12.19 -5.89 16.73
C PRO A 133 11.92 -4.41 17.06
N GLU A 134 12.16 -3.51 16.10
CA GLU A 134 12.02 -2.06 16.25
C GLU A 134 10.56 -1.60 16.25
N PHE A 135 9.62 -2.43 15.77
CA PHE A 135 8.21 -2.07 15.68
C PHE A 135 7.60 -1.74 17.05
N GLY A 136 7.95 -2.51 18.09
CA GLY A 136 7.46 -2.24 19.45
C GLY A 136 7.88 -0.85 19.94
N GLN A 137 9.11 -0.43 19.66
CA GLN A 137 9.58 0.90 20.02
C GLN A 137 8.83 1.98 19.25
N LEU A 138 8.62 1.80 17.94
CA LEU A 138 7.81 2.73 17.14
C LEU A 138 6.41 2.86 17.73
N TYR A 139 5.77 1.73 18.06
CA TYR A 139 4.42 1.70 18.62
C TYR A 139 4.33 2.47 19.94
N ASP A 140 5.29 2.28 20.85
CA ASP A 140 5.37 3.01 22.13
C ASP A 140 5.55 4.52 21.91
N GLU A 141 6.45 4.93 21.00
CA GLU A 141 6.69 6.34 20.69
C GLU A 141 5.47 7.01 20.04
N LEU A 142 4.76 6.29 19.14
CA LEU A 142 3.51 6.76 18.57
C LEU A 142 2.44 6.91 19.65
N THR A 143 2.28 5.92 20.53
CA THR A 143 1.31 5.97 21.63
C THR A 143 1.55 7.20 22.52
N GLY A 144 2.80 7.45 22.92
CA GLY A 144 3.15 8.65 23.68
C GLY A 144 2.87 9.96 22.94
N THR A 145 3.11 9.99 21.62
CA THR A 145 2.81 11.16 20.78
C THR A 145 1.30 11.42 20.68
N VAL A 146 0.50 10.36 20.56
CA VAL A 146 -0.97 10.46 20.52
C VAL A 146 -1.53 11.00 21.83
N VAL A 147 -1.03 10.56 22.99
CA VAL A 147 -1.43 11.12 24.30
C VAL A 147 -1.30 12.64 24.31
N ILE A 148 -0.11 13.14 23.96
CA ILE A 148 0.18 14.58 23.96
C ILE A 148 -0.76 15.32 23.01
N TRP A 149 -0.96 14.76 21.81
CA TRP A 149 -1.84 15.37 20.82
C TRP A 149 -3.31 15.43 21.27
N LEU A 150 -3.84 14.38 21.90
CA LEU A 150 -5.20 14.36 22.42
C LEU A 150 -5.38 15.43 23.53
N GLU A 151 -4.42 15.52 24.45
CA GLU A 151 -4.43 16.54 25.52
C GLU A 151 -4.44 17.97 24.96
N GLU A 152 -3.64 18.25 23.93
CA GLU A 152 -3.56 19.57 23.29
C GLU A 152 -4.83 19.93 22.50
N ASN A 153 -5.53 18.93 21.96
CA ASN A 153 -6.75 19.11 21.16
C ASN A 153 -8.05 18.93 21.96
N GLY A 154 -7.95 18.62 23.26
CA GLY A 154 -9.10 18.49 24.17
C GLY A 154 -9.98 17.27 23.90
N LEU A 155 -9.38 16.18 23.43
CA LEU A 155 -10.01 14.87 23.22
C LEU A 155 -9.69 13.92 24.37
#